data_AF-A0A9D5VV76-F1
#
_entry.id   AF-A0A9D5VV76-F1
#
_cell.length_a   1.000
_cell.length_b   1.000
_cell.length_c   1.000
_cell.angle_alpha   90.00
_cell.angle_beta   90.00
_cell.angle_gamma   90.00
#
_symmetry.space_group_name_H-M   'P 1'
#
loop_
_entity.id
_entity.type
_entity.pdbx_description
1 polymer ?
#
loop_
_entity_poly.entity_id
_entity_poly.type
_entity_poly.pdbx_seq_one_letter_code
_entity_poly.pdbx_strand_id
1 'polypeptide(L)'
;MKTKKDEMLKLSAISQIKDRFSNICRVHPTYSRNRKIIESLNIYSSKALIEECAEIENDIYSPFTVLIHGDFNTNNLVFNHKEQKINFIDLYRSKQGDYVQDASVFLISNYRLPIFKTKIRNRLNEIIEHFYKFYSSFARQNHDNTYELRMALALARSFYTSTRFELDDDFSKDMFLRAHFLMEKIASFKTDSLNNFKLPSDVLYY
;
A
#
# COMPACT_ATOMS: atom_id res chain seq x y z
N MET A 1 -24.78 -1.66 7.72
CA MET A 1 -24.06 -0.66 6.90
C MET A 1 -24.08 -1.14 5.45
N LYS A 2 -24.92 -0.55 4.59
CA LYS A 2 -25.25 -1.04 3.22
C LYS A 2 -24.35 -0.41 2.14
N THR A 3 -23.03 -0.52 2.26
CA THR A 3 -22.10 -0.02 1.22
C THR A 3 -21.35 -1.13 0.49
N LYS A 4 -21.35 -2.35 1.05
CA LYS A 4 -20.78 -3.55 0.42
C LYS A 4 -21.65 -3.99 -0.77
N LYS A 5 -21.01 -4.32 -1.88
CA LYS A 5 -21.64 -4.94 -3.05
C LYS A 5 -20.84 -6.18 -3.46
N ASP A 6 -21.55 -7.24 -3.83
CA ASP A 6 -20.94 -8.50 -4.30
C ASP A 6 -20.55 -8.36 -5.77
N GLU A 7 -19.54 -7.52 -6.02
CA GLU A 7 -18.97 -7.23 -7.32
C GLU A 7 -17.46 -7.49 -7.25
N MET A 8 -16.94 -8.27 -8.19
CA MET A 8 -15.51 -8.49 -8.29
C MET A 8 -14.83 -7.30 -8.94
N LEU A 9 -13.72 -6.85 -8.34
CA LEU A 9 -12.97 -5.70 -8.85
C LEU A 9 -11.47 -6.00 -8.87
N LYS A 10 -10.82 -5.63 -9.96
CA LYS A 10 -9.35 -5.63 -10.06
C LYS A 10 -8.75 -4.48 -9.27
N LEU A 11 -7.63 -4.75 -8.60
CA LEU A 11 -6.79 -3.70 -8.04
C LEU A 11 -6.13 -2.91 -9.18
N SER A 12 -5.74 -1.66 -8.91
CA SER A 12 -5.05 -0.78 -9.85
C SER A 12 -3.80 -0.16 -9.22
N ALA A 13 -3.14 -0.90 -8.33
CA ALA A 13 -2.00 -0.42 -7.59
C ALA A 13 -0.79 -0.26 -8.52
N ILE A 14 -0.54 -1.22 -9.42
CA ILE A 14 0.65 -1.17 -10.26
C ILE A 14 0.51 -0.12 -11.37
N SER A 15 -0.67 0.05 -11.96
CA SER A 15 -0.92 1.15 -12.90
C SER A 15 -0.69 2.52 -12.26
N GLN A 16 -1.12 2.71 -11.00
CA GLN A 16 -0.84 3.94 -10.26
C GLN A 16 0.66 4.18 -10.00
N ILE A 17 1.47 3.13 -9.80
CA ILE A 17 2.92 3.28 -9.72
C ILE A 17 3.45 3.78 -11.07
N LYS A 18 3.05 3.14 -12.17
CA LYS A 18 3.48 3.51 -13.54
C LYS A 18 3.15 4.97 -13.85
N ASP A 19 1.92 5.41 -13.55
CA ASP A 19 1.45 6.79 -13.75
C ASP A 19 2.20 7.85 -12.92
N ARG A 20 2.87 7.43 -11.85
CA ARG A 20 3.61 8.32 -10.94
C ARG A 20 5.12 8.16 -11.05
N PHE A 21 5.60 7.17 -11.79
CA PHE A 21 7.02 6.79 -11.86
C PHE A 21 7.92 7.95 -12.29
N SER A 22 7.54 8.67 -13.36
CA SER A 22 8.29 9.83 -13.85
C SER A 22 8.36 10.96 -12.82
N ASN A 23 7.26 11.23 -12.13
CA ASN A 23 7.19 12.25 -11.08
C ASN A 23 8.05 11.87 -9.86
N ILE A 24 8.07 10.58 -9.49
CA ILE A 24 8.93 10.08 -8.41
C ILE A 24 10.40 10.28 -8.80
N CYS A 25 10.81 9.87 -10.00
CA CYS A 25 12.18 10.04 -10.48
C CYS A 25 12.60 11.50 -10.64
N ARG A 26 11.65 12.43 -10.81
CA ARG A 26 11.94 13.87 -10.85
C ARG A 26 12.31 14.42 -9.48
N VAL A 27 11.70 13.92 -8.42
CA VAL A 27 12.01 14.30 -7.03
C VAL A 27 13.25 13.54 -6.53
N HIS A 28 13.28 12.24 -6.81
CA HIS A 28 14.31 11.31 -6.36
C HIS A 28 14.91 10.55 -7.56
N PRO A 29 15.91 11.11 -8.27
CA PRO A 29 16.47 10.50 -9.49
C PRO A 29 17.04 9.10 -9.30
N THR A 30 17.44 8.76 -8.08
CA THR A 30 17.99 7.44 -7.71
C THR A 30 16.91 6.40 -7.42
N TYR A 31 15.63 6.78 -7.33
CA TYR A 31 14.51 5.85 -7.07
C TYR A 31 14.04 5.15 -8.35
N SER A 32 15.01 4.79 -9.19
CA SER A 32 14.87 3.89 -10.32
C SER A 32 16.11 3.00 -10.34
N ARG A 33 15.97 1.77 -9.85
CA ARG A 33 17.04 0.79 -9.79
C ARG A 33 17.25 0.15 -11.16
N ASN A 34 18.49 0.18 -11.65
CA ASN A 34 18.89 -0.62 -12.82
C ASN A 34 19.02 -2.09 -12.46
N ARG A 35 18.85 -2.97 -13.46
CA ARG A 35 19.07 -4.41 -13.28
C ARG A 35 20.50 -4.66 -12.80
N LYS A 36 20.67 -5.59 -11.86
CA LYS A 36 21.99 -6.06 -11.40
C LYS A 36 22.04 -7.58 -11.42
N ILE A 37 23.21 -8.11 -11.72
CA ILE A 37 23.51 -9.55 -11.61
C ILE A 37 24.64 -9.68 -10.60
N ILE A 38 24.45 -10.51 -9.59
CA ILE A 38 25.48 -10.86 -8.60
C ILE A 38 25.58 -12.38 -8.61
N GLU A 39 26.64 -12.92 -9.21
CA GLU A 39 26.77 -14.35 -9.49
C GLU A 39 25.52 -14.91 -10.18
N SER A 40 24.81 -15.86 -9.57
CA SER A 40 23.55 -16.44 -10.07
C SER A 40 22.31 -15.63 -9.69
N LEU A 41 22.44 -14.63 -8.81
CA LEU A 41 21.33 -13.80 -8.35
C LEU A 41 21.02 -12.69 -9.35
N ASN A 42 19.84 -12.77 -9.96
CA ASN A 42 19.29 -11.73 -10.81
C ASN A 42 18.44 -10.75 -10.00
N ILE A 43 18.89 -9.51 -9.86
CA ILE A 43 18.15 -8.44 -9.20
C ILE A 43 17.45 -7.61 -10.27
N TYR A 44 16.12 -7.67 -10.30
CA TYR A 44 15.30 -6.94 -11.27
C TYR A 44 15.51 -5.42 -11.20
N SER A 45 15.41 -4.76 -12.36
CA SER A 45 15.25 -3.32 -12.39
C SER A 45 13.90 -2.91 -11.79
N SER A 46 13.75 -1.67 -11.35
CA SER A 46 12.44 -1.18 -10.85
C SER A 46 11.34 -1.35 -11.90
N LYS A 47 11.65 -1.07 -13.18
CA LYS A 47 10.68 -1.23 -14.28
C LYS A 47 10.29 -2.69 -14.48
N ALA A 48 11.26 -3.60 -14.55
CA ALA A 48 10.97 -5.03 -14.70
C ALA A 48 10.14 -5.55 -13.53
N LEU A 49 10.50 -5.15 -12.30
CA LEU A 49 9.79 -5.56 -11.11
C LEU A 49 8.33 -5.05 -11.06
N ILE A 50 8.09 -3.82 -11.52
CA ILE A 50 6.75 -3.26 -11.71
C ILE A 50 5.96 -4.08 -12.74
N GLU A 51 6.58 -4.48 -13.86
CA GLU A 51 5.90 -5.31 -14.87
C GLU A 51 5.55 -6.71 -14.35
N GLU A 52 6.47 -7.39 -13.66
CA GLU A 52 6.19 -8.69 -13.03
C GLU A 52 5.02 -8.60 -12.03
N CYS A 53 4.98 -7.52 -11.23
CA CYS A 53 3.85 -7.31 -10.33
C CYS A 53 2.54 -6.96 -11.06
N ALA A 54 2.60 -6.31 -12.23
CA ALA A 54 1.40 -6.04 -13.03
C ALA A 54 0.80 -7.33 -13.60
N GLU A 55 1.63 -8.29 -14.00
CA GLU A 55 1.15 -9.61 -14.43
C GLU A 55 0.40 -10.31 -13.30
N ILE A 56 0.97 -10.34 -12.09
CA ILE A 56 0.31 -10.91 -10.90
C ILE A 56 -0.96 -10.14 -10.52
N GLU A 57 -0.94 -8.80 -10.57
CA GLU A 57 -2.11 -7.96 -10.27
C GLU A 57 -3.29 -8.25 -11.22
N ASN A 58 -3.03 -8.65 -12.46
CA ASN A 58 -4.09 -8.93 -13.43
C ASN A 58 -4.92 -10.17 -13.10
N ASP A 59 -4.37 -11.10 -12.32
CA ASP A 59 -4.98 -12.39 -11.98
C ASP A 59 -5.66 -12.40 -10.60
N ILE A 60 -5.64 -11.28 -9.89
CA ILE A 60 -6.24 -11.16 -8.55
C ILE A 60 -7.41 -10.17 -8.54
N TYR A 61 -8.42 -10.53 -7.76
CA TYR A 61 -9.65 -9.75 -7.64
C TYR A 61 -10.01 -9.62 -6.16
N SER A 62 -10.58 -8.47 -5.82
CA SER A 62 -11.38 -8.35 -4.61
C SER A 62 -12.68 -9.12 -4.80
N PRO A 63 -13.13 -9.93 -3.83
CA PRO A 63 -14.38 -10.68 -3.94
C PRO A 63 -15.64 -9.81 -3.81
N PHE A 64 -15.49 -8.58 -3.32
CA PHE A 64 -16.56 -7.60 -3.19
C PHE A 64 -16.00 -6.18 -3.28
N THR A 65 -16.88 -5.20 -3.44
CA THR A 65 -16.54 -3.77 -3.35
C THR A 65 -17.20 -3.12 -2.15
N VAL A 66 -16.62 -2.02 -1.69
CA VAL A 66 -17.21 -1.10 -0.71
C VAL A 66 -17.11 0.32 -1.23
N LEU A 67 -17.91 1.23 -0.66
CA LEU A 67 -17.72 2.66 -0.90
C LEU A 67 -16.42 3.12 -0.22
N ILE A 68 -15.38 3.33 -1.03
CA ILE A 68 -14.09 3.87 -0.60
C ILE A 68 -14.07 5.39 -0.76
N HIS A 69 -13.23 6.07 0.02
CA HIS A 69 -12.89 7.48 -0.11
C HIS A 69 -12.04 7.75 -1.35
N GLY A 70 -11.11 6.84 -1.69
CA GLY A 70 -10.22 6.97 -2.85
C GLY A 70 -8.97 7.85 -2.64
N ASP A 71 -8.82 8.44 -1.45
CA ASP A 71 -7.59 9.12 -0.99
C ASP A 71 -7.60 9.19 0.55
N PHE A 72 -7.74 8.04 1.22
CA PHE A 72 -7.96 7.97 2.67
C PHE A 72 -6.68 8.19 3.50
N ASN A 73 -6.00 9.31 3.28
CA ASN A 73 -4.81 9.71 4.03
C ASN A 73 -5.20 10.53 5.27
N THR A 74 -4.31 10.61 6.26
CA THR A 74 -4.54 11.35 7.52
C THR A 74 -4.86 12.84 7.35
N ASN A 75 -4.46 13.50 6.26
CA ASN A 75 -4.79 14.92 6.02
C ASN A 75 -6.26 15.10 5.61
N ASN A 76 -6.92 14.04 5.15
CA ASN A 76 -8.34 14.05 4.78
C ASN A 76 -9.26 13.66 5.95
N LEU A 77 -8.71 13.56 7.16
CA LEU A 77 -9.43 13.26 8.40
C LEU A 77 -9.42 14.47 9.33
N VAL A 78 -10.60 14.99 9.65
CA VAL A 78 -10.75 16.11 10.58
C VAL A 78 -11.44 15.63 11.85
N PHE A 79 -10.75 15.72 12.97
CA PHE A 79 -11.34 15.40 14.27
C PHE A 79 -12.06 16.63 14.84
N ASN A 80 -13.38 16.53 14.97
CA ASN A 80 -14.20 17.52 15.68
C ASN A 80 -14.21 17.19 17.17
N HIS A 81 -13.45 17.95 17.96
CA HIS A 81 -13.36 17.75 19.40
C HIS A 81 -14.68 18.04 20.14
N LYS A 82 -15.51 18.97 19.66
CA LYS A 82 -16.80 19.28 20.33
C LYS A 82 -17.78 18.12 20.23
N GLU A 83 -17.80 17.46 19.08
CA GLU A 83 -18.73 16.37 18.79
C GLU A 83 -18.14 14.97 19.03
N GLN A 84 -16.84 14.87 19.30
CA GLN A 84 -16.11 13.60 19.38
C GLN A 84 -16.31 12.75 18.11
N LYS A 85 -16.27 13.40 16.94
CA LYS A 85 -16.48 12.77 15.63
C LYS A 85 -15.30 12.98 14.70
N ILE A 86 -15.08 12.01 13.82
CA ILE A 86 -14.17 12.13 12.69
C ILE A 86 -15.00 12.46 11.45
N ASN A 87 -14.66 13.56 10.79
CA ASN A 87 -15.21 13.96 9.51
C ASN A 87 -14.21 13.65 8.39
N PHE A 88 -14.72 13.12 7.28
CA PHE A 88 -13.94 12.92 6.07
C PHE A 88 -14.14 14.10 5.13
N ILE A 89 -13.05 14.63 4.59
CA ILE A 89 -13.07 15.73 3.62
C ILE A 89 -12.48 15.26 2.30
N ASP A 90 -12.65 16.04 1.23
CA ASP A 90 -12.10 15.71 -0.10
C ASP A 90 -12.67 14.42 -0.74
N LEU A 91 -14.00 14.31 -0.73
CA LEU A 91 -14.74 13.10 -1.12
C LEU A 91 -14.91 12.89 -2.64
N TYR A 92 -14.36 13.75 -3.51
CA TYR A 92 -14.62 13.71 -4.96
C TYR A 92 -14.12 12.43 -5.67
N ARG A 93 -13.17 11.72 -5.07
CA ARG A 93 -12.67 10.42 -5.57
C ARG A 93 -13.44 9.22 -5.01
N SER A 94 -14.46 9.46 -4.18
CA SER A 94 -15.22 8.39 -3.54
C SER A 94 -15.99 7.59 -4.59
N LYS A 95 -15.86 6.26 -4.52
CA LYS A 95 -16.51 5.33 -5.45
C LYS A 95 -16.59 3.95 -4.86
N GLN A 96 -17.30 3.04 -5.52
CA GLN A 96 -17.17 1.62 -5.22
C GLN A 96 -15.76 1.15 -5.59
N GLY A 97 -15.11 0.46 -4.67
CA GLY A 97 -13.72 0.09 -4.78
C GLY A 97 -13.31 -1.04 -3.86
N ASP A 98 -12.08 -1.47 -4.03
CA ASP A 98 -11.44 -2.42 -3.14
C ASP A 98 -10.99 -1.68 -1.86
N TYR A 99 -11.41 -2.17 -0.70
CA TYR A 99 -11.15 -1.55 0.60
C TYR A 99 -9.65 -1.49 0.94
N VAL A 100 -8.82 -2.35 0.35
CA VAL A 100 -7.36 -2.32 0.58
C VAL A 100 -6.71 -1.04 0.03
N GLN A 101 -7.36 -0.36 -0.91
CA GLN A 101 -6.88 0.91 -1.46
C GLN A 101 -6.83 1.99 -0.37
N ASP A 102 -7.97 2.25 0.28
CA ASP A 102 -8.02 3.19 1.40
C ASP A 102 -7.18 2.70 2.58
N ALA A 103 -7.23 1.40 2.86
CA ALA A 103 -6.52 0.87 4.02
C ALA A 103 -5.01 1.07 3.90
N SER A 104 -4.42 0.76 2.74
CA SER A 104 -2.99 0.95 2.49
C SER A 104 -2.59 2.44 2.50
N VAL A 105 -3.43 3.33 1.94
CA VAL A 105 -3.19 4.78 1.98
C VAL A 105 -3.16 5.28 3.41
N PHE A 106 -4.10 4.86 4.26
CA PHE A 106 -4.15 5.27 5.66
C PHE A 106 -2.92 4.79 6.44
N LEU A 107 -2.57 3.50 6.29
CA LEU A 107 -1.38 2.91 6.95
C LEU A 107 -0.12 3.71 6.59
N ILE A 108 0.14 3.93 5.30
CA ILE A 108 1.34 4.65 4.87
C ILE A 108 1.28 6.14 5.19
N SER A 109 0.09 6.73 5.27
CA SER A 109 -0.05 8.12 5.69
C SER A 109 0.31 8.35 7.17
N ASN A 110 0.10 7.36 8.03
CA ASN A 110 0.60 7.38 9.41
C ASN A 110 2.10 7.08 9.45
N TYR A 111 2.57 6.10 8.67
CA TYR A 111 3.99 5.75 8.57
C TYR A 111 4.84 6.97 8.21
N ARG A 112 4.45 7.68 7.16
CA ARG A 112 5.21 8.80 6.57
C ARG A 112 5.21 10.08 7.41
N LEU A 113 4.60 10.10 8.59
CA LEU A 113 4.71 11.27 9.47
C LEU A 113 6.18 11.37 9.94
N PRO A 114 6.90 12.46 9.59
CA PRO A 114 8.35 12.57 9.81
C PRO A 114 8.64 12.98 11.27
N ILE A 115 8.14 12.19 12.22
CA ILE A 115 8.29 12.41 13.66
C ILE A 115 9.01 11.21 14.26
N PHE A 116 10.31 11.37 14.51
CA PHE A 116 11.21 10.28 14.94
C PHE A 116 11.39 10.17 16.46
N LYS A 117 10.58 10.88 17.25
CA LYS A 117 10.57 10.73 18.72
C LYS A 117 9.97 9.37 19.08
N THR A 118 10.71 8.52 19.78
CA THR A 118 10.31 7.13 20.12
C THR A 118 8.90 7.02 20.65
N LYS A 119 8.49 7.88 21.60
CA LYS A 119 7.14 7.86 22.17
C LYS A 119 6.04 8.13 21.13
N ILE A 120 6.29 9.01 20.18
CA ILE A 120 5.33 9.30 19.11
C ILE A 120 5.37 8.19 18.06
N ARG A 121 6.55 7.67 17.71
CA ARG A 121 6.68 6.53 16.79
C ARG A 121 5.95 5.29 17.29
N ASN A 122 6.11 4.94 18.57
CA ASN A 122 5.40 3.80 19.15
C ASN A 122 3.87 3.96 19.03
N ARG A 123 3.34 5.18 19.28
CA ARG A 123 1.91 5.46 19.10
C ARG A 123 1.46 5.34 17.65
N LEU A 124 2.26 5.80 16.70
CA LEU A 124 1.96 5.64 15.27
C LEU A 124 1.97 4.15 14.88
N ASN A 125 2.94 3.39 15.37
CA ASN A 125 3.03 1.94 15.15
C ASN A 125 1.82 1.21 15.77
N GLU A 126 1.35 1.61 16.96
CA GLU A 126 0.12 1.08 17.56
C GLU A 126 -1.13 1.37 16.70
N ILE A 127 -1.26 2.57 16.15
CA ILE A 127 -2.36 2.92 15.23
C ILE A 127 -2.31 2.06 13.97
N ILE A 128 -1.12 1.95 13.36
CA ILE A 128 -0.87 1.13 12.17
C ILE A 128 -1.23 -0.33 12.46
N GLU A 129 -0.78 -0.88 13.59
CA GLU A 129 -1.03 -2.26 13.98
C GLU A 129 -2.53 -2.52 14.20
N HIS A 130 -3.21 -1.67 14.96
CA HIS A 130 -4.65 -1.81 15.19
C HIS A 130 -5.44 -1.75 13.89
N PHE A 131 -5.10 -0.82 13.00
CA PHE A 131 -5.80 -0.63 11.74
C PHE A 131 -5.54 -1.79 10.77
N TYR A 132 -4.29 -2.28 10.70
CA TYR A 132 -3.96 -3.48 9.94
C TYR A 132 -4.71 -4.72 10.46
N LYS A 133 -4.71 -4.96 11.78
CA LYS A 133 -5.45 -6.08 12.40
C LYS A 133 -6.95 -6.00 12.16
N PHE A 134 -7.53 -4.79 12.15
CA PHE A 134 -8.92 -4.57 11.80
C PHE A 134 -9.22 -5.05 10.38
N TYR A 135 -8.44 -4.61 9.38
CA TYR A 135 -8.68 -5.03 7.99
C TYR A 135 -8.36 -6.50 7.73
N SER A 136 -7.36 -7.07 8.39
CA SER A 136 -7.10 -8.52 8.32
C SER A 136 -8.27 -9.33 8.90
N SER A 137 -8.85 -8.89 10.03
CA SER A 137 -10.06 -9.49 10.59
C SER A 137 -11.27 -9.31 9.67
N PHE A 138 -11.45 -8.13 9.09
CA PHE A 138 -12.51 -7.83 8.14
C PHE A 138 -12.43 -8.73 6.90
N ALA A 139 -11.23 -8.93 6.35
CA ALA A 139 -10.99 -9.85 5.23
C ALA A 139 -11.42 -11.28 5.57
N ARG A 140 -11.00 -11.80 6.73
CA ARG A 140 -11.37 -13.15 7.20
C ARG A 140 -12.87 -13.32 7.38
N GLN A 141 -13.53 -12.34 8.00
CA GLN A 141 -14.99 -12.34 8.20
C GLN A 141 -15.78 -12.30 6.89
N ASN A 142 -15.18 -11.77 5.82
CA ASN A 142 -15.79 -11.70 4.50
C ASN A 142 -15.23 -12.76 3.53
N HIS A 143 -14.52 -13.78 4.03
CA HIS A 143 -13.94 -14.87 3.22
C HIS A 143 -13.03 -14.40 2.07
N ASP A 144 -12.29 -13.33 2.31
CA ASP A 144 -11.44 -12.71 1.33
C ASP A 144 -10.02 -13.31 1.31
N ASN A 145 -9.86 -14.34 0.51
CA ASN A 145 -8.62 -15.14 0.44
C ASN A 145 -7.49 -14.46 -0.35
N THR A 146 -7.78 -13.38 -1.10
CA THR A 146 -6.78 -12.64 -1.89
C THR A 146 -6.27 -11.38 -1.16
N TYR A 147 -6.79 -11.11 0.03
CA TYR A 147 -6.47 -9.91 0.83
C TYR A 147 -4.97 -9.68 1.01
N GLU A 148 -4.22 -10.70 1.44
CA GLU A 148 -2.80 -10.55 1.78
C GLU A 148 -1.97 -10.07 0.57
N LEU A 149 -2.22 -10.65 -0.60
CA LEU A 149 -1.53 -10.29 -1.84
C LEU A 149 -1.94 -8.90 -2.35
N ARG A 150 -3.25 -8.61 -2.36
CA ARG A 150 -3.74 -7.28 -2.75
C ARG A 150 -3.27 -6.18 -1.80
N MET A 151 -3.23 -6.45 -0.50
CA MET A 151 -2.68 -5.53 0.50
C MET A 151 -1.18 -5.29 0.27
N ALA A 152 -0.40 -6.33 -0.05
CA ALA A 152 1.02 -6.19 -0.35
C ALA A 152 1.27 -5.30 -1.59
N LEU A 153 0.52 -5.49 -2.68
CA LEU A 153 0.57 -4.65 -3.87
C LEU A 153 0.17 -3.20 -3.55
N ALA A 154 -0.92 -3.03 -2.79
CA ALA A 154 -1.42 -1.72 -2.39
C ALA A 154 -0.43 -0.97 -1.49
N LEU A 155 0.24 -1.67 -0.56
CA LEU A 155 1.30 -1.13 0.28
C LEU A 155 2.55 -0.78 -0.53
N ALA A 156 3.00 -1.66 -1.44
CA ALA A 156 4.13 -1.38 -2.33
C ALA A 156 3.91 -0.08 -3.12
N ARG A 157 2.72 0.07 -3.71
CA ARG A 157 2.29 1.31 -4.37
C ARG A 157 2.27 2.49 -3.39
N SER A 158 1.69 2.32 -2.21
CA SER A 158 1.57 3.39 -1.22
C SER A 158 2.93 3.90 -0.76
N PHE A 159 3.86 3.00 -0.41
CA PHE A 159 5.25 3.36 -0.07
C PHE A 159 5.92 4.09 -1.22
N TYR A 160 5.93 3.49 -2.41
CA TYR A 160 6.68 4.02 -3.54
C TYR A 160 6.17 5.40 -3.98
N THR A 161 4.86 5.54 -4.15
CA THR A 161 4.26 6.80 -4.60
C THR A 161 4.28 7.89 -3.53
N SER A 162 4.43 7.53 -2.26
CA SER A 162 4.54 8.51 -1.16
C SER A 162 5.94 9.10 -1.03
N THR A 163 6.98 8.45 -1.56
CA THR A 163 8.36 8.97 -1.53
C THR A 163 8.49 10.40 -2.07
N ARG A 164 7.69 10.76 -3.09
CA ARG A 164 7.68 12.10 -3.69
C ARG A 164 7.25 13.23 -2.75
N PHE A 165 6.68 12.89 -1.60
CA PHE A 165 6.24 13.85 -0.57
C PHE A 165 7.22 13.95 0.60
N GLU A 166 8.23 13.08 0.63
CA GLU A 166 9.23 13.04 1.71
C GLU A 166 10.56 13.59 1.19
N LEU A 167 11.11 14.55 1.94
CA LEU A 167 12.35 15.25 1.61
C LEU A 167 13.53 14.74 2.44
N ASP A 168 13.27 14.04 3.54
CA ASP A 168 14.32 13.32 4.26
C ASP A 168 14.79 12.12 3.42
N ASP A 169 16.06 12.17 3.00
CA ASP A 169 16.64 11.18 2.08
C ASP A 169 16.66 9.78 2.70
N ASP A 170 17.04 9.64 3.97
CA ASP A 170 17.13 8.34 4.63
C ASP A 170 15.75 7.72 4.81
N PHE A 171 14.77 8.53 5.22
CA PHE A 171 13.41 8.07 5.44
C PHE A 171 12.68 7.74 4.13
N SER A 172 12.81 8.59 3.11
CA SER A 172 12.23 8.32 1.79
C SER A 172 12.89 7.10 1.12
N LYS A 173 14.18 6.86 1.38
CA LYS A 173 14.91 5.69 0.87
C LYS A 173 14.44 4.41 1.53
N ASP A 174 14.22 4.43 2.85
CA ASP A 174 13.63 3.30 3.55
C ASP A 174 12.24 2.94 2.99
N MET A 175 11.39 3.94 2.71
CA MET A 175 10.10 3.71 2.03
C MET A 175 10.29 3.08 0.63
N PHE A 176 11.22 3.60 -0.18
CA PHE A 176 11.54 3.05 -1.50
C PHE A 176 11.99 1.58 -1.43
N LEU A 177 12.86 1.26 -0.46
CA LEU A 177 13.37 -0.10 -0.24
C LEU A 177 12.27 -1.06 0.22
N ARG A 178 11.37 -0.63 1.11
CA ARG A 178 10.20 -1.42 1.53
C ARG A 178 9.25 -1.71 0.38
N ALA A 179 9.03 -0.73 -0.51
CA ALA A 179 8.26 -0.95 -1.73
C ALA A 179 8.91 -2.01 -2.63
N HIS A 180 10.23 -1.93 -2.85
CA HIS A 180 10.96 -2.91 -3.64
C HIS A 180 10.95 -4.30 -3.00
N PHE A 181 11.17 -4.38 -1.70
CA PHE A 181 11.11 -5.63 -0.95
C PHE A 181 9.75 -6.31 -1.10
N LEU A 182 8.65 -5.56 -0.97
CA LEU A 182 7.30 -6.09 -1.18
C LEU A 182 7.12 -6.60 -2.62
N MET A 183 7.48 -5.79 -3.61
CA MET A 183 7.38 -6.20 -5.02
C MET A 183 8.25 -7.42 -5.35
N GLU A 184 9.47 -7.51 -4.78
CA GLU A 184 10.36 -8.68 -4.94
C GLU A 184 9.75 -9.94 -4.33
N LYS A 185 9.17 -9.82 -3.13
CA LYS A 185 8.44 -10.93 -2.49
C LYS A 185 7.27 -11.38 -3.34
N ILE A 186 6.49 -10.45 -3.87
CA ILE A 186 5.36 -10.75 -4.77
C ILE A 186 5.86 -11.43 -6.05
N ALA A 187 6.83 -10.86 -6.75
CA ALA A 187 7.38 -11.42 -7.99
C ALA A 187 8.07 -12.79 -7.80
N SER A 188 8.64 -13.04 -6.62
CA SER A 188 9.23 -14.34 -6.28
C SER A 188 8.18 -15.44 -6.04
N PHE A 189 6.92 -15.06 -5.85
CA PHE A 189 5.82 -15.97 -5.57
C PHE A 189 5.29 -16.61 -6.87
N LYS A 190 6.00 -17.62 -7.37
CA LYS A 190 5.60 -18.43 -8.53
C LYS A 190 4.45 -19.39 -8.16
N THR A 191 3.41 -19.49 -8.98
CA THR A 191 2.10 -20.01 -8.53
C THR A 191 1.78 -21.44 -8.92
N ASP A 192 1.18 -22.16 -7.97
CA ASP A 192 -0.10 -22.88 -8.14
C ASP A 192 -1.21 -22.37 -7.18
N SER A 193 -0.93 -21.43 -6.26
CA SER A 193 -1.99 -20.81 -5.43
C SER A 193 -1.62 -19.42 -4.89
N LEU A 194 -2.00 -18.37 -5.62
CA LEU A 194 -1.86 -16.95 -5.22
C LEU A 194 -2.48 -16.64 -3.85
N ASN A 195 -3.46 -17.44 -3.42
CA ASN A 195 -4.18 -17.29 -2.15
C ASN A 195 -3.33 -17.60 -0.90
N ASN A 196 -2.16 -18.24 -1.08
CA ASN A 196 -1.29 -18.62 0.03
C ASN A 196 -0.24 -17.55 0.38
N PHE A 197 -0.20 -16.45 -0.37
CA PHE A 197 0.72 -15.36 -0.07
C PHE A 197 0.46 -14.81 1.34
N LYS A 198 1.54 -14.48 2.06
CA LYS A 198 1.49 -13.85 3.38
C LYS A 198 2.25 -12.53 3.34
N LEU A 199 1.58 -11.45 3.72
CA LEU A 199 2.21 -10.14 3.84
C LEU A 199 3.24 -10.17 4.98
N PRO A 200 4.52 -9.79 4.73
CA PRO A 200 5.45 -9.51 5.81
C PRO A 200 5.05 -8.21 6.52
N SER A 201 4.32 -8.31 7.63
CA SER A 201 3.75 -7.15 8.33
C SER A 201 4.78 -6.17 8.89
N ASP A 202 6.02 -6.62 9.15
CA ASP A 202 7.08 -5.78 9.74
C ASP A 202 7.44 -4.58 8.86
N VAL A 203 7.12 -4.66 7.56
CA VAL A 203 7.27 -3.53 6.63
C VAL A 203 6.46 -2.30 7.05
N LEU A 204 5.44 -2.46 7.90
CA LEU A 204 4.54 -1.39 8.33
C LEU A 204 5.10 -0.53 9.47
N TYR A 205 6.19 -0.95 10.11
CA TYR A 205 6.70 -0.29 11.32
C TYR A 205 8.08 0.33 11.08
N TYR A 206 8.30 1.50 11.69
CA TYR A 206 9.56 2.23 11.72
C TYR A 206 9.95 2.57 13.16
#